data_AF-A0A0F2PHA2-F1
#
_entry.id   AF-A0A0F2PHA2-F1
#
_cell.length_a   1.000
_cell.length_b   1.000
_cell.length_c   1.000
_cell.angle_alpha   90.00
_cell.angle_beta   90.00
_cell.angle_gamma   90.00
#
_symmetry.space_group_name_H-M   'P 1'
#
loop_
_entity.id
_entity.type
_entity.pdbx_description
1 polymer ?
#
loop_
_entity_poly.entity_id
_entity_poly.type
_entity_poly.pdbx_seq_one_letter_code
_entity_poly.pdbx_strand_id
1 'polypeptide(L)'
;MRLKLTVLILAILLAVPFIGTALASQGQEQLVHQQFSTAYWSIWKHSNGTWQNTGKPGDNKVHTYEYSLPQNKLKKYAITRIEVTTGYGFDPVAYQQVGGWNGLSYTDYERIYLSHTPDDLTCINNDQDLVAGTVTAKWSFNLLPTWPPVDRRAALDLKDDENRYLVGFDSSQYANAVEGWLWFLPAHIKWYGIPLAPQDNLAVVITESPEEAAKGESITVKGELTTDSETPPVTTVVRWSVNGQNVYEGPVTVDKVRQLNLPLTISATDTTVLVEVNPYCNQPANELTWEDNKDTATIKISTAEPENNGQLILTARSEGGTDAQGIYIPPQIRQPGTAKWWDIVTATLKPPAPMPPKGALKSWSITSAKLTYPKKHPDWAFGHPLDPVGTTTINMSTGGRTANVQLREDWSNYGTNIYDMVTKHLIPGPTKYNISATYSISYTYEYEVKRRSCSGSGENRSCHTWYEIRTGSGTTSGSASAELLVNGTSKRPLAN
;
A
#
# COMPACT_ATOMS: atom_id res chain seq x y z
N MET A 1 42.38 -49.68 -60.30
CA MET A 1 41.82 -48.39 -59.86
C MET A 1 40.60 -48.63 -58.98
N ARG A 2 40.75 -49.09 -57.72
CA ARG A 2 39.62 -49.34 -56.78
C ARG A 2 40.08 -49.67 -55.33
N LEU A 3 41.19 -49.08 -54.86
CA LEU A 3 41.74 -49.38 -53.53
C LEU A 3 42.32 -48.16 -52.78
N LYS A 4 41.93 -46.93 -53.15
CA LYS A 4 42.45 -45.70 -52.51
C LYS A 4 41.38 -44.80 -51.88
N LEU A 5 40.08 -45.16 -51.96
CA LEU A 5 39.00 -44.35 -51.38
C LEU A 5 38.57 -44.84 -49.98
N THR A 6 38.82 -46.11 -49.64
CA THR A 6 38.35 -46.70 -48.37
C THR A 6 39.24 -46.36 -47.17
N VAL A 7 40.52 -46.03 -47.38
CA VAL A 7 41.46 -45.71 -46.29
C VAL A 7 41.35 -44.24 -45.84
N LEU A 8 40.82 -43.35 -46.68
CA LEU A 8 40.68 -41.92 -46.34
C LEU A 8 39.44 -41.63 -45.46
N ILE A 9 38.39 -42.45 -45.56
CA ILE A 9 37.18 -42.31 -44.72
C ILE A 9 37.41 -42.84 -43.29
N LEU A 10 38.31 -43.82 -43.11
CA LEU A 10 38.61 -44.37 -41.78
C LEU A 10 39.57 -43.48 -40.98
N ALA A 11 40.39 -42.64 -41.63
CA ALA A 11 41.32 -41.72 -40.95
C ALA A 11 40.66 -40.43 -40.46
N ILE A 12 39.53 -40.02 -41.04
CA ILE A 12 38.77 -38.82 -40.61
C ILE A 12 37.86 -39.13 -39.40
N LEU A 13 37.50 -40.39 -39.19
CA LEU A 13 36.72 -40.85 -38.02
C LEU A 13 37.55 -40.98 -36.73
N LEU A 14 38.89 -40.96 -36.81
CA LEU A 14 39.80 -41.09 -35.66
C LEU A 14 40.44 -39.78 -35.20
N ALA A 15 40.10 -38.65 -35.84
CA ALA A 15 40.67 -37.33 -35.55
C ALA A 15 39.61 -36.28 -35.18
N VAL A 16 38.44 -36.71 -34.68
CA VAL A 16 37.55 -35.79 -33.95
C VAL A 16 38.10 -35.73 -32.53
N PRO A 17 38.70 -34.61 -32.08
CA PRO A 17 39.02 -34.46 -30.68
C PRO A 17 37.72 -34.68 -29.90
N PHE A 18 37.74 -35.64 -28.98
CA PHE A 18 36.79 -35.71 -27.88
C PHE A 18 36.87 -34.37 -27.14
N ILE A 19 36.15 -33.37 -27.63
CA ILE A 19 35.68 -32.27 -26.83
C ILE A 19 34.73 -32.98 -25.87
N GLY A 20 35.28 -33.45 -24.75
CA GLY A 20 34.52 -33.76 -23.57
C GLY A 20 33.89 -32.45 -23.16
N THR A 21 32.77 -32.10 -23.80
CA THR A 21 31.74 -31.33 -23.14
C THR A 21 31.51 -32.10 -21.86
N ALA A 22 31.96 -31.51 -20.76
CA ALA A 22 31.47 -31.89 -19.45
C ALA A 22 29.95 -31.77 -19.59
N LEU A 23 29.29 -32.88 -19.87
CA LEU A 23 27.87 -33.05 -19.71
C LEU A 23 27.70 -32.90 -18.20
N ALA A 24 27.65 -31.65 -17.73
CA ALA A 24 27.20 -31.29 -16.40
C ALA A 24 25.95 -32.13 -16.20
N SER A 25 26.00 -33.04 -15.22
CA SER A 25 25.06 -34.17 -15.13
C SER A 25 23.65 -33.62 -15.28
N GLN A 26 23.08 -33.74 -16.47
CA GLN A 26 21.69 -33.38 -16.68
C GLN A 26 20.96 -34.27 -15.69
N GLY A 27 20.27 -33.65 -14.73
CA GLY A 27 19.68 -34.38 -13.62
C GLY A 27 18.92 -35.59 -14.15
N GLN A 28 18.99 -36.72 -13.43
CA GLN A 28 18.30 -37.92 -13.89
C GLN A 28 16.79 -37.65 -13.97
N GLU A 29 16.15 -38.05 -15.07
CA GLU A 29 14.69 -38.01 -15.17
C GLU A 29 14.10 -38.77 -13.97
N GLN A 30 13.16 -38.12 -13.28
CA GLN A 30 12.48 -38.69 -12.13
C GLN A 30 10.98 -38.41 -12.19
N LEU A 31 10.20 -39.18 -11.42
CA LEU A 31 8.78 -38.95 -11.27
C LEU A 31 8.54 -37.66 -10.47
N VAL A 32 7.98 -36.64 -11.12
CA VAL A 32 7.73 -35.31 -10.54
C VAL A 32 6.39 -35.27 -9.81
N HIS A 33 5.39 -35.88 -10.44
CA HIS A 33 4.02 -35.91 -9.96
C HIS A 33 3.29 -37.11 -10.57
N GLN A 34 2.27 -37.59 -9.87
CA GLN A 34 1.33 -38.55 -10.39
C GLN A 34 -0.03 -38.28 -9.76
N GLN A 35 -1.10 -38.55 -10.51
CA GLN A 35 -2.46 -38.41 -10.02
C GLN A 35 -3.36 -39.50 -10.62
N PHE A 36 -4.38 -39.89 -9.85
CA PHE A 36 -5.52 -40.64 -10.37
C PHE A 36 -6.63 -39.66 -10.67
N SER A 37 -7.26 -39.84 -11.83
CA SER A 37 -8.46 -39.11 -12.18
C SER A 37 -9.53 -40.08 -12.63
N THR A 38 -10.79 -39.69 -12.42
CA THR A 38 -11.95 -40.45 -12.85
C THR A 38 -12.88 -39.50 -13.57
N ALA A 39 -12.83 -39.52 -14.90
CA ALA A 39 -13.92 -38.94 -15.69
C ALA A 39 -15.14 -39.87 -15.62
N TYR A 40 -16.27 -39.43 -16.12
CA TYR A 40 -17.45 -40.29 -16.23
C TYR A 40 -18.16 -40.06 -17.56
N TRP A 41 -18.93 -41.07 -17.96
CA TRP A 41 -19.85 -40.98 -19.08
C TRP A 41 -21.22 -41.43 -18.60
N SER A 42 -22.27 -40.65 -18.87
CA SER A 42 -23.63 -41.06 -18.56
C SER A 42 -24.54 -40.99 -19.78
N ILE A 43 -25.50 -41.90 -19.81
CA ILE A 43 -26.59 -41.89 -20.78
C ILE A 43 -27.92 -41.90 -20.03
N TRP A 44 -28.91 -41.27 -20.65
CA TRP A 44 -30.24 -41.12 -20.06
C TRP A 44 -31.31 -41.53 -21.07
N LYS A 45 -32.32 -42.24 -20.60
CA LYS A 45 -33.48 -42.65 -21.37
C LYS A 45 -34.73 -42.03 -20.75
N HIS A 46 -35.45 -41.26 -21.56
CA HIS A 46 -36.71 -40.64 -21.15
C HIS A 46 -37.84 -41.66 -21.10
N SER A 47 -38.93 -41.28 -20.42
CA SER A 47 -40.14 -42.11 -20.26
C SER A 47 -40.80 -42.52 -21.58
N ASN A 48 -40.60 -41.74 -22.65
CA ASN A 48 -41.07 -42.06 -24.00
C ASN A 48 -40.16 -43.05 -24.77
N GLY A 49 -39.11 -43.57 -24.12
CA GLY A 49 -38.16 -44.52 -24.68
C GLY A 49 -37.01 -43.91 -25.48
N THR A 50 -36.98 -42.59 -25.65
CA THR A 50 -35.90 -41.90 -26.38
C THR A 50 -34.65 -41.71 -25.52
N TRP A 51 -33.48 -41.86 -26.13
CA TRP A 51 -32.18 -41.63 -25.49
C TRP A 51 -31.75 -40.17 -25.64
N GLN A 52 -31.22 -39.57 -24.58
CA GLN A 52 -30.67 -38.21 -24.62
C GLN A 52 -29.27 -38.20 -25.24
N ASN A 53 -28.92 -37.05 -25.84
CA ASN A 53 -27.78 -36.69 -26.72
C ASN A 53 -26.35 -37.22 -26.42
N THR A 54 -26.13 -38.11 -25.46
CA THR A 54 -24.81 -38.69 -25.12
C THR A 54 -24.67 -40.15 -25.54
N GLY A 55 -25.72 -40.78 -26.10
CA GLY A 55 -25.64 -42.10 -26.72
C GLY A 55 -26.64 -43.10 -26.18
N LYS A 56 -26.47 -44.35 -26.59
CA LYS A 56 -27.29 -45.48 -26.15
C LYS A 56 -26.41 -46.71 -25.91
N PRO A 57 -26.92 -47.74 -25.21
CA PRO A 57 -26.22 -49.01 -25.10
C PRO A 57 -25.98 -49.60 -26.50
N GLY A 58 -24.79 -50.14 -26.69
CA GLY A 58 -24.19 -50.62 -27.93
C GLY A 58 -23.26 -49.60 -28.61
N ASP A 59 -23.25 -48.33 -28.22
CA ASP A 59 -22.43 -47.32 -28.87
C ASP A 59 -20.94 -47.38 -28.47
N ASN A 60 -20.05 -47.13 -29.43
CA ASN A 60 -18.65 -46.83 -29.16
C ASN A 60 -18.51 -45.34 -28.88
N LYS A 61 -17.77 -44.98 -27.82
CA LYS A 61 -17.59 -43.60 -27.39
C LYS A 61 -16.12 -43.24 -27.26
N VAL A 62 -15.88 -41.94 -27.43
CA VAL A 62 -14.61 -41.28 -27.19
C VAL A 62 -14.88 -40.13 -26.24
N HIS A 63 -14.06 -40.02 -25.20
CA HIS A 63 -14.07 -38.89 -24.27
C HIS A 63 -12.65 -38.35 -24.14
N THR A 64 -12.52 -37.04 -23.98
CA THR A 64 -11.22 -36.38 -23.78
C THR A 64 -11.31 -35.41 -22.63
N TYR A 65 -10.25 -35.34 -21.82
CA TYR A 65 -10.15 -34.39 -20.72
C TYR A 65 -8.69 -33.94 -20.59
N GLU A 66 -8.51 -32.64 -20.38
CA GLU A 66 -7.19 -32.03 -20.21
C GLU A 66 -6.80 -32.00 -18.74
N TYR A 67 -5.55 -32.36 -18.46
CA TYR A 67 -4.94 -32.30 -17.14
C TYR A 67 -3.71 -31.42 -17.18
N SER A 68 -3.49 -30.69 -16.09
CA SER A 68 -2.34 -29.80 -15.94
C SER A 68 -1.55 -30.17 -14.69
N LEU A 69 -0.22 -30.17 -14.81
CA LEU A 69 0.68 -30.27 -13.67
C LEU A 69 0.56 -29.01 -12.78
N PRO A 70 0.59 -29.12 -11.44
CA PRO A 70 0.60 -27.95 -10.57
C PRO A 70 1.78 -27.00 -10.86
N GLN A 71 1.52 -25.69 -10.92
CA GLN A 71 2.50 -24.65 -11.31
C GLN A 71 3.78 -24.63 -10.45
N ASN A 72 3.65 -24.96 -9.16
CA ASN A 72 4.81 -25.05 -8.26
C ASN A 72 5.78 -26.20 -8.61
N LYS A 73 5.33 -27.20 -9.37
CA LYS A 73 6.20 -28.26 -9.91
C LYS A 73 6.89 -27.82 -11.20
N LEU A 74 6.21 -27.09 -12.09
CA LEU A 74 6.79 -26.57 -13.33
C LEU A 74 7.97 -25.62 -13.09
N LYS A 75 7.95 -24.86 -11.99
CA LYS A 75 9.08 -24.01 -11.58
C LYS A 75 10.30 -24.76 -11.06
N LYS A 76 10.14 -26.05 -10.74
CA LYS A 76 11.19 -26.89 -10.16
C LYS A 76 11.70 -27.95 -11.10
N TYR A 77 10.96 -28.27 -12.16
CA TYR A 77 11.27 -29.37 -13.06
C TYR A 77 10.99 -28.98 -14.51
N ALA A 78 11.95 -29.27 -15.39
CA ALA A 78 11.68 -29.37 -16.82
C ALA A 78 10.99 -30.71 -17.09
N ILE A 79 9.74 -30.68 -17.51
CA ILE A 79 8.98 -31.91 -17.79
C ILE A 79 9.48 -32.51 -19.10
N THR A 80 9.85 -33.78 -19.05
CA THR A 80 10.45 -34.51 -20.18
C THR A 80 9.49 -35.52 -20.77
N ARG A 81 8.52 -36.01 -19.97
CA ARG A 81 7.61 -37.07 -20.39
C ARG A 81 6.34 -37.09 -19.54
N ILE A 82 5.20 -37.37 -20.18
CA ILE A 82 3.92 -37.60 -19.50
C ILE A 82 3.35 -38.95 -19.96
N GLU A 83 3.04 -39.81 -19.00
CA GLU A 83 2.39 -41.10 -19.25
C GLU A 83 0.92 -41.04 -18.82
N VAL A 84 0.06 -41.62 -19.65
CA VAL A 84 -1.36 -41.82 -19.34
C VAL A 84 -1.67 -43.30 -19.53
N THR A 85 -2.16 -43.95 -18.48
CA THR A 85 -2.56 -45.36 -18.51
C THR A 85 -3.99 -45.54 -18.03
N THR A 86 -4.68 -46.55 -18.56
CA THR A 86 -6.01 -46.96 -18.11
C THR A 86 -6.04 -47.48 -16.69
N GLY A 87 -7.22 -47.43 -16.07
CA GLY A 87 -7.45 -47.94 -14.72
C GLY A 87 -7.48 -49.43 -14.48
N TYR A 88 -7.29 -50.25 -15.50
CA TYR A 88 -7.19 -51.68 -15.30
C TYR A 88 -5.77 -52.04 -14.83
N GLY A 89 -5.69 -52.66 -13.64
CA GLY A 89 -4.43 -53.08 -13.04
C GLY A 89 -3.70 -51.96 -12.29
N PHE A 90 -4.43 -50.99 -11.74
CA PHE A 90 -3.84 -50.02 -10.82
C PHE A 90 -3.17 -50.72 -9.65
N ASP A 91 -1.92 -50.34 -9.41
CA ASP A 91 -1.18 -50.78 -8.23
C ASP A 91 -1.77 -50.07 -6.99
N PRO A 92 -2.34 -50.81 -6.01
CA PRO A 92 -2.86 -50.22 -4.79
C PRO A 92 -1.81 -49.37 -4.06
N VAL A 93 -0.52 -49.70 -4.20
CA VAL A 93 0.59 -48.92 -3.62
C VAL A 93 0.72 -47.58 -4.32
N ALA A 94 0.70 -47.53 -5.64
CA ALA A 94 0.74 -46.28 -6.40
C ALA A 94 -0.46 -45.39 -6.08
N TYR A 95 -1.66 -45.96 -5.90
CA TYR A 95 -2.86 -45.24 -5.48
C TYR A 95 -2.69 -44.60 -4.10
N GLN A 96 -2.18 -45.36 -3.13
CA GLN A 96 -1.91 -44.85 -1.78
C GLN A 96 -0.82 -43.76 -1.77
N GLN A 97 0.22 -43.89 -2.60
CA GLN A 97 1.33 -42.93 -2.69
C GLN A 97 0.89 -41.53 -3.10
N VAL A 98 -0.22 -41.39 -3.85
CA VAL A 98 -0.75 -40.07 -4.22
C VAL A 98 -1.81 -39.53 -3.26
N GLY A 99 -2.06 -40.23 -2.16
CA GLY A 99 -3.11 -39.89 -1.18
C GLY A 99 -4.52 -40.36 -1.58
N GLY A 100 -4.62 -41.22 -2.60
CA GLY A 100 -5.89 -41.69 -3.16
C GLY A 100 -6.64 -40.62 -3.95
N TRP A 101 -7.86 -40.95 -4.37
CA TRP A 101 -8.79 -40.06 -5.05
C TRP A 101 -9.88 -39.62 -4.08
N ASN A 102 -9.98 -38.31 -3.84
CA ASN A 102 -10.92 -37.70 -2.87
C ASN A 102 -10.87 -38.34 -1.47
N GLY A 103 -9.69 -38.77 -1.02
CA GLY A 103 -9.49 -39.38 0.29
C GLY A 103 -10.07 -40.80 0.44
N LEU A 104 -10.57 -41.41 -0.63
CA LEU A 104 -11.08 -42.78 -0.60
C LEU A 104 -9.94 -43.80 -0.48
N SER A 105 -10.18 -44.85 0.31
CA SER A 105 -9.31 -46.03 0.32
C SER A 105 -9.28 -46.69 -1.07
N TYR A 106 -8.22 -47.44 -1.39
CA TYR A 106 -8.17 -48.17 -2.67
C TYR A 106 -9.35 -49.13 -2.81
N THR A 107 -9.71 -49.84 -1.74
CA THR A 107 -10.84 -50.77 -1.72
C THR A 107 -12.17 -50.06 -2.01
N ASP A 108 -12.38 -48.87 -1.45
CA ASP A 108 -13.59 -48.08 -1.72
C ASP A 108 -13.58 -47.53 -3.14
N TYR A 109 -12.43 -47.07 -3.62
CA TYR A 109 -12.28 -46.58 -4.98
C TYR A 109 -12.50 -47.69 -6.01
N GLU A 110 -11.95 -48.88 -5.77
CA GLU A 110 -12.18 -50.05 -6.59
C GLU A 110 -13.66 -50.44 -6.61
N ARG A 111 -14.28 -50.48 -5.43
CA ARG A 111 -15.70 -50.82 -5.26
C ARG A 111 -16.65 -49.83 -5.92
N ILE A 112 -16.36 -48.53 -5.88
CA ILE A 112 -17.27 -47.47 -6.35
C ILE A 112 -16.96 -47.06 -7.80
N TYR A 113 -15.70 -47.05 -8.21
CA TYR A 113 -15.30 -46.51 -9.52
C TYR A 113 -14.83 -47.60 -10.48
N LEU A 114 -13.92 -48.47 -10.05
CA LEU A 114 -13.34 -49.49 -10.95
C LEU A 114 -14.32 -50.64 -11.28
N SER A 115 -15.30 -50.88 -10.42
CA SER A 115 -16.40 -51.83 -10.65
C SER A 115 -17.41 -51.37 -11.70
N HIS A 116 -17.41 -50.09 -12.08
CA HIS A 116 -18.39 -49.51 -13.00
C HIS A 116 -17.73 -48.88 -14.23
N THR A 117 -16.63 -49.48 -14.70
CA THR A 117 -15.95 -49.11 -15.95
C THR A 117 -16.66 -49.72 -17.17
N PRO A 118 -16.66 -49.07 -18.34
CA PRO A 118 -17.19 -49.64 -19.57
C PRO A 118 -16.24 -50.70 -20.15
N ASP A 119 -16.76 -51.54 -21.03
CA ASP A 119 -15.96 -52.56 -21.70
C ASP A 119 -15.02 -51.95 -22.75
N ASP A 120 -13.93 -52.66 -23.01
CA ASP A 120 -12.85 -52.24 -23.90
C ASP A 120 -12.31 -50.85 -23.58
N LEU A 121 -12.40 -50.42 -22.32
CA LEU A 121 -11.90 -49.12 -21.89
C LEU A 121 -10.38 -49.05 -22.12
N THR A 122 -10.01 -48.17 -23.05
CA THR A 122 -8.65 -47.72 -23.32
C THR A 122 -8.52 -46.25 -22.95
N CYS A 123 -7.32 -45.82 -22.59
CA CYS A 123 -6.99 -44.45 -22.21
C CYS A 123 -5.55 -44.22 -22.63
N ILE A 124 -5.36 -43.21 -23.48
CA ILE A 124 -4.05 -42.88 -24.05
C ILE A 124 -3.78 -41.39 -23.91
N ASN A 125 -2.50 -41.04 -23.98
CA ASN A 125 -2.07 -39.66 -24.18
C ASN A 125 -2.40 -39.27 -25.64
N ASN A 126 -3.37 -38.38 -25.83
CA ASN A 126 -3.82 -37.94 -27.15
C ASN A 126 -3.06 -36.70 -27.64
N ASP A 127 -2.70 -35.82 -26.72
CA ASP A 127 -1.92 -34.61 -26.97
C ASP A 127 -1.24 -34.15 -25.67
N GLN A 128 -0.08 -33.50 -25.77
CA GLN A 128 0.64 -32.98 -24.60
C GLN A 128 1.48 -31.74 -24.92
N ASP A 129 1.60 -30.85 -23.94
CA ASP A 129 2.57 -29.75 -23.93
C ASP A 129 3.49 -29.92 -22.72
N LEU A 130 4.73 -30.35 -22.99
CA LEU A 130 5.73 -30.59 -21.95
C LEU A 130 6.18 -29.29 -21.26
N VAL A 131 6.15 -28.15 -21.96
CA VAL A 131 6.55 -26.86 -21.38
C VAL A 131 5.46 -26.35 -20.45
N ALA A 132 4.20 -26.47 -20.86
CA ALA A 132 3.05 -26.11 -20.02
C ALA A 132 2.69 -27.17 -18.98
N GLY A 133 3.26 -28.38 -19.07
CA GLY A 133 2.95 -29.52 -18.19
C GLY A 133 1.54 -30.07 -18.38
N THR A 134 0.94 -29.92 -19.56
CA THR A 134 -0.44 -30.32 -19.84
C THR A 134 -0.51 -31.60 -20.67
N VAL A 135 -1.56 -32.38 -20.47
CA VAL A 135 -1.85 -33.60 -21.24
C VAL A 135 -3.35 -33.76 -21.45
N THR A 136 -3.76 -34.10 -22.66
CA THR A 136 -5.12 -34.53 -22.97
C THR A 136 -5.20 -36.05 -22.91
N ALA A 137 -5.86 -36.58 -21.89
CA ALA A 137 -6.19 -37.99 -21.84
C ALA A 137 -7.39 -38.27 -22.75
N LYS A 138 -7.33 -39.36 -23.52
CA LYS A 138 -8.43 -39.79 -24.39
C LYS A 138 -8.85 -41.20 -24.03
N TRP A 139 -10.09 -41.35 -23.60
CA TRP A 139 -10.72 -42.64 -23.40
C TRP A 139 -11.44 -43.08 -24.66
N SER A 140 -11.35 -44.36 -24.97
CA SER A 140 -12.18 -45.02 -25.98
C SER A 140 -12.77 -46.28 -25.36
N PHE A 141 -14.08 -46.46 -25.49
CA PHE A 141 -14.81 -47.53 -24.77
C PHE A 141 -16.14 -47.87 -25.45
N ASN A 142 -16.67 -49.04 -25.08
CA ASN A 142 -17.94 -49.56 -25.58
C ASN A 142 -18.99 -49.54 -24.47
N LEU A 143 -20.12 -48.90 -24.75
CA LEU A 143 -21.27 -48.90 -23.85
C LEU A 143 -22.01 -50.23 -24.01
N LEU A 144 -21.72 -51.30 -23.27
CA LEU A 144 -22.40 -52.57 -23.54
C LEU A 144 -23.92 -52.54 -23.20
N PRO A 145 -24.73 -53.33 -23.95
CA PRO A 145 -26.18 -53.38 -23.80
C PRO A 145 -26.71 -54.33 -22.71
N THR A 146 -25.86 -55.04 -21.97
CA THR A 146 -26.33 -56.16 -21.14
C THR A 146 -26.98 -55.70 -19.85
N TRP A 147 -28.32 -55.62 -19.90
CA TRP A 147 -29.21 -55.59 -18.75
C TRP A 147 -30.07 -56.87 -18.73
N PRO A 148 -30.19 -57.60 -17.60
CA PRO A 148 -29.48 -57.37 -16.33
C PRO A 148 -28.02 -57.86 -16.42
N PRO A 149 -27.08 -57.18 -15.77
CA PRO A 149 -25.68 -57.57 -15.78
C PRO A 149 -25.49 -58.85 -14.96
N VAL A 150 -24.93 -59.88 -15.57
CA VAL A 150 -24.55 -61.12 -14.87
C VAL A 150 -23.14 -60.99 -14.26
N ASP A 151 -22.39 -59.93 -14.59
CA ASP A 151 -21.01 -59.73 -14.17
C ASP A 151 -20.75 -58.30 -13.66
N ARG A 152 -19.82 -58.17 -12.71
CA ARG A 152 -19.56 -56.99 -11.83
C ARG A 152 -18.95 -55.76 -12.55
N ARG A 153 -19.16 -55.60 -13.86
CA ARG A 153 -18.67 -54.48 -14.68
C ARG A 153 -19.82 -53.77 -15.38
N ALA A 154 -20.88 -53.53 -14.64
CA ALA A 154 -22.07 -52.86 -15.14
C ALA A 154 -21.94 -51.36 -14.95
N ALA A 155 -22.62 -50.59 -15.79
CA ALA A 155 -22.88 -49.19 -15.49
C ALA A 155 -23.55 -49.07 -14.12
N LEU A 156 -23.21 -48.02 -13.37
CA LEU A 156 -23.92 -47.65 -12.16
C LEU A 156 -25.37 -47.29 -12.52
N ASP A 157 -26.34 -48.01 -11.95
CA ASP A 157 -27.76 -47.76 -12.21
C ASP A 157 -28.21 -46.50 -11.46
N LEU A 158 -28.44 -45.43 -12.20
CA LEU A 158 -28.95 -44.17 -11.67
C LEU A 158 -30.48 -44.18 -11.58
N LYS A 159 -31.17 -45.33 -11.56
CA LYS A 159 -32.54 -45.44 -11.03
C LYS A 159 -32.56 -45.55 -9.51
N ASP A 160 -31.47 -46.07 -8.94
CA ASP A 160 -31.29 -46.21 -7.50
C ASP A 160 -30.89 -44.86 -6.90
N ASP A 161 -31.67 -44.39 -5.93
CA ASP A 161 -31.41 -43.13 -5.24
C ASP A 161 -30.12 -43.17 -4.40
N GLU A 162 -29.69 -44.34 -3.93
CA GLU A 162 -28.41 -44.49 -3.23
C GLU A 162 -27.23 -44.26 -4.19
N ASN A 163 -27.29 -44.82 -5.40
CA ASN A 163 -26.27 -44.61 -6.43
C ASN A 163 -26.18 -43.15 -6.87
N ARG A 164 -27.33 -42.47 -6.96
CA ARG A 164 -27.39 -41.03 -7.28
C ARG A 164 -26.74 -40.20 -6.17
N TYR A 165 -27.06 -40.50 -4.92
CA TYR A 165 -26.44 -39.85 -3.77
C TYR A 165 -24.92 -40.06 -3.75
N LEU A 166 -24.46 -41.29 -4.02
CA LEU A 166 -23.03 -41.63 -4.06
C LEU A 166 -22.22 -40.83 -5.08
N VAL A 167 -22.82 -40.47 -6.22
CA VAL A 167 -22.15 -39.67 -7.27
C VAL A 167 -22.51 -38.17 -7.21
N GLY A 168 -23.26 -37.75 -6.18
CA GLY A 168 -23.59 -36.35 -5.94
C GLY A 168 -24.70 -35.77 -6.82
N PHE A 169 -25.59 -36.61 -7.40
CA PHE A 169 -26.80 -36.12 -8.06
C PHE A 169 -27.88 -35.80 -7.01
N ASP A 170 -28.32 -34.55 -6.99
CA ASP A 170 -29.45 -34.11 -6.17
C ASP A 170 -30.78 -34.50 -6.83
N SER A 171 -31.80 -34.82 -6.02
CA SER A 171 -33.11 -35.26 -6.51
C SER A 171 -33.85 -34.22 -7.36
N SER A 172 -33.47 -32.95 -7.27
CA SER A 172 -33.95 -31.87 -8.13
C SER A 172 -33.36 -31.88 -9.55
N GLN A 173 -32.27 -32.62 -9.79
CA GLN A 173 -31.53 -32.61 -11.07
C GLN A 173 -32.06 -33.64 -12.08
N TYR A 174 -33.04 -34.46 -11.71
CA TYR A 174 -33.60 -35.49 -12.58
C TYR A 174 -35.13 -35.61 -12.37
N ALA A 175 -35.84 -35.98 -13.44
CA ALA A 175 -37.26 -36.28 -13.34
C ALA A 175 -37.47 -37.76 -12.96
N ASN A 176 -38.51 -38.03 -12.14
CA ASN A 176 -38.82 -39.37 -11.60
C ASN A 176 -38.97 -40.48 -12.66
N ALA A 177 -39.18 -40.13 -13.92
CA ALA A 177 -39.40 -41.09 -15.01
C ALA A 177 -38.20 -41.22 -15.97
N VAL A 178 -37.02 -40.70 -15.61
CA VAL A 178 -35.79 -40.84 -16.40
C VAL A 178 -34.96 -42.01 -15.87
N GLU A 179 -34.54 -42.88 -16.77
CA GLU A 179 -33.61 -43.97 -16.50
C GLU A 179 -32.20 -43.51 -16.85
N GLY A 180 -31.21 -43.72 -15.97
CA GLY A 180 -29.84 -43.26 -16.18
C GLY A 180 -28.82 -44.35 -15.90
N TRP A 181 -27.73 -44.34 -16.65
CA TRP A 181 -26.59 -45.23 -16.44
C TRP A 181 -25.30 -44.43 -16.51
N LEU A 182 -24.37 -44.71 -15.60
CA LEU A 182 -23.10 -44.02 -15.51
C LEU A 182 -21.94 -45.02 -15.51
N TRP A 183 -20.93 -44.72 -16.33
CA TRP A 183 -19.66 -45.41 -16.33
C TRP A 183 -18.55 -44.47 -15.86
N PHE A 184 -17.60 -45.02 -15.12
CA PHE A 184 -16.40 -44.30 -14.74
C PHE A 184 -15.24 -44.60 -15.69
N LEU A 185 -14.45 -43.56 -15.94
CA LEU A 185 -13.34 -43.54 -16.88
C LEU A 185 -12.05 -43.23 -16.10
N PRO A 186 -11.53 -44.19 -15.32
CA PRO A 186 -10.31 -44.00 -14.55
C PRO A 186 -9.08 -43.81 -15.45
N ALA A 187 -8.16 -42.95 -15.03
CA ALA A 187 -6.85 -42.75 -15.63
C ALA A 187 -5.80 -42.52 -14.54
N HIS A 188 -4.60 -43.08 -14.75
CA HIS A 188 -3.40 -42.75 -13.97
C HIS A 188 -2.46 -41.95 -14.86
N ILE A 189 -2.11 -40.77 -14.38
CA ILE A 189 -1.28 -39.82 -15.12
C ILE A 189 0.00 -39.61 -14.32
N LYS A 190 1.15 -39.72 -15.00
CA LYS A 190 2.46 -39.55 -14.40
C LYS A 190 3.25 -38.51 -15.19
N TRP A 191 3.80 -37.52 -14.50
CA TRP A 191 4.71 -36.53 -15.06
C TRP A 191 6.13 -36.85 -14.60
N TYR A 192 7.01 -36.96 -15.58
CA TYR A 192 8.44 -37.14 -15.39
C TYR A 192 9.18 -35.90 -15.84
N GLY A 193 10.28 -35.60 -15.16
CA GLY A 193 11.06 -34.41 -15.44
C GLY A 193 12.40 -34.42 -14.75
N ILE A 194 13.21 -33.44 -15.11
CA ILE A 194 14.55 -33.20 -14.59
C ILE A 194 14.49 -31.97 -13.69
N PRO A 195 15.04 -31.99 -12.46
CA PRO A 195 15.12 -30.80 -11.63
C PRO A 195 15.76 -29.65 -12.40
N LEU A 196 15.11 -28.50 -12.39
CA LEU A 196 15.77 -27.27 -12.77
C LEU A 196 16.87 -26.97 -11.74
N ALA A 197 17.97 -26.37 -12.20
CA ALA A 197 18.94 -25.83 -11.26
C ALA A 197 18.20 -24.88 -10.30
N PRO A 198 18.55 -24.86 -8.99
CA PRO A 198 17.99 -23.88 -8.06
C PRO A 198 18.08 -22.51 -8.69
N GLN A 199 16.99 -21.74 -8.65
CA GLN A 199 16.97 -20.37 -9.11
C GLN A 199 17.05 -19.48 -7.90
N ASP A 200 18.03 -18.59 -7.92
CA ASP A 200 18.17 -17.58 -6.89
C ASP A 200 17.39 -16.34 -7.35
N ASN A 201 16.53 -15.82 -6.48
CA ASN A 201 15.79 -14.59 -6.68
C ASN A 201 16.22 -13.58 -5.62
N LEU A 202 16.59 -12.38 -6.06
CA LEU A 202 16.75 -11.23 -5.19
C LEU A 202 15.45 -10.43 -5.21
N ALA A 203 15.20 -9.68 -4.15
CA ALA A 203 14.11 -8.72 -4.16
C ALA A 203 14.42 -7.59 -3.19
N VAL A 204 13.98 -6.37 -3.50
CA VAL A 204 14.16 -5.22 -2.63
C VAL A 204 12.84 -4.48 -2.42
N VAL A 205 12.64 -3.95 -1.22
CA VAL A 205 11.45 -3.14 -0.89
C VAL A 205 11.84 -1.96 -0.01
N ILE A 206 11.24 -0.80 -0.21
CA ILE A 206 11.37 0.34 0.71
C ILE A 206 10.41 0.09 1.88
N THR A 207 10.95 -0.08 3.08
CA THR A 207 10.20 -0.40 4.29
C THR A 207 9.84 0.84 5.10
N GLU A 208 10.62 1.93 4.97
CA GLU A 208 10.39 3.19 5.66
C GLU A 208 10.84 4.38 4.81
N SER A 209 9.89 5.26 4.48
CA SER A 209 10.12 6.57 3.86
C SER A 209 9.05 7.54 4.38
N PRO A 210 9.39 8.78 4.75
CA PRO A 210 8.37 9.77 5.02
C PRO A 210 7.61 10.10 3.73
N GLU A 211 6.31 10.39 3.84
CA GLU A 211 5.51 10.85 2.70
C GLU A 211 5.77 12.32 2.38
N GLU A 212 6.16 13.10 3.39
CA GLU A 212 6.45 14.53 3.27
C GLU A 212 7.63 14.93 4.17
N ALA A 213 8.41 15.92 3.75
CA ALA A 213 9.51 16.48 4.52
C ALA A 213 9.77 17.94 4.17
N ALA A 214 10.33 18.72 5.11
CA ALA A 214 10.67 20.12 4.87
C ALA A 214 11.91 20.26 3.98
N LYS A 215 11.98 21.35 3.20
CA LYS A 215 13.17 21.68 2.43
C LYS A 215 14.40 21.77 3.34
N GLY A 216 15.45 21.04 3.01
CA GLY A 216 16.70 20.98 3.78
C GLY A 216 16.66 20.04 5.00
N GLU A 217 15.55 19.37 5.27
CA GLU A 217 15.45 18.36 6.32
C GLU A 217 16.31 17.14 5.99
N SER A 218 17.06 16.64 6.97
CA SER A 218 17.83 15.39 6.86
C SER A 218 16.98 14.20 7.30
N ILE A 219 16.74 13.27 6.38
CA ILE A 219 15.95 12.05 6.61
C ILE A 219 16.77 10.80 6.31
N THR A 220 16.23 9.62 6.60
CA THR A 220 16.79 8.34 6.18
C THR A 220 15.69 7.47 5.60
N VAL A 221 15.86 7.04 4.35
CA VAL A 221 15.00 6.04 3.71
C VAL A 221 15.57 4.66 3.99
N LYS A 222 14.72 3.72 4.41
CA LYS A 222 15.14 2.34 4.69
C LYS A 222 14.56 1.39 3.66
N GLY A 223 15.39 0.47 3.21
CA GLY A 223 14.99 -0.64 2.36
C GLY A 223 15.37 -1.98 2.97
N GLU A 224 14.76 -3.03 2.47
CA GLU A 224 15.04 -4.42 2.84
C GLU A 224 15.29 -5.22 1.57
N LEU A 225 16.49 -5.79 1.48
CA LEU A 225 16.89 -6.74 0.44
C LEU A 225 16.71 -8.16 0.97
N THR A 226 16.07 -9.02 0.18
CA THR A 226 15.87 -10.44 0.49
C THR A 226 16.43 -11.34 -0.61
N THR A 227 16.85 -12.55 -0.26
CA THR A 227 17.16 -13.61 -1.24
C THR A 227 16.50 -14.93 -0.83
N ASP A 228 15.98 -15.67 -1.81
CA ASP A 228 15.52 -17.04 -1.61
C ASP A 228 16.58 -18.10 -1.97
N SER A 229 17.78 -17.69 -2.40
CA SER A 229 18.87 -18.59 -2.78
C SER A 229 19.06 -19.73 -1.78
N GLU A 230 19.21 -20.96 -2.28
CA GLU A 230 19.48 -22.13 -1.44
C GLU A 230 20.93 -22.16 -0.93
N THR A 231 21.83 -21.43 -1.58
CA THR A 231 23.26 -21.35 -1.23
C THR A 231 23.70 -19.94 -0.85
N PRO A 232 23.12 -19.34 0.21
CA PRO A 232 23.55 -18.03 0.66
C PRO A 232 24.95 -18.09 1.33
N PRO A 233 25.66 -16.96 1.44
CA PRO A 233 25.21 -15.61 1.09
C PRO A 233 25.41 -15.25 -0.39
N VAL A 234 24.50 -14.44 -0.94
CA VAL A 234 24.60 -13.88 -2.30
C VAL A 234 25.23 -12.50 -2.23
N THR A 235 26.25 -12.24 -3.06
CA THR A 235 26.83 -10.90 -3.23
C THR A 235 26.37 -10.32 -4.56
N THR A 236 25.85 -9.09 -4.53
CA THR A 236 25.28 -8.37 -5.67
C THR A 236 25.52 -6.87 -5.53
N VAL A 237 25.03 -6.05 -6.45
CA VAL A 237 25.10 -4.59 -6.39
C VAL A 237 23.74 -4.02 -5.95
N VAL A 238 23.76 -3.05 -5.04
CA VAL A 238 22.60 -2.19 -4.75
C VAL A 238 22.87 -0.79 -5.27
N ARG A 239 21.85 -0.20 -5.90
CA ARG A 239 21.84 1.18 -6.38
C ARG A 239 20.70 1.95 -5.72
N TRP A 240 21.00 3.16 -5.25
CA TRP A 240 19.99 4.14 -4.86
C TRP A 240 20.03 5.32 -5.82
N SER A 241 18.86 5.72 -6.30
CA SER A 241 18.68 6.90 -7.13
C SER A 241 17.69 7.88 -6.51
N VAL A 242 18.01 9.17 -6.55
CA VAL A 242 17.17 10.26 -6.05
C VAL A 242 16.86 11.19 -7.22
N ASN A 243 15.58 11.38 -7.53
CA ASN A 243 15.13 12.15 -8.69
C ASN A 243 15.80 11.72 -10.01
N GLY A 244 15.99 10.41 -10.18
CA GLY A 244 16.64 9.81 -11.35
C GLY A 244 18.16 9.91 -11.38
N GLN A 245 18.80 10.55 -10.39
CA GLN A 245 20.26 10.61 -10.26
C GLN A 245 20.75 9.53 -9.30
N ASN A 246 21.74 8.73 -9.73
CA ASN A 246 22.39 7.75 -8.87
C ASN A 246 23.18 8.47 -7.76
N VAL A 247 22.82 8.21 -6.50
CA VAL A 247 23.49 8.79 -5.32
C VAL A 247 24.34 7.78 -4.58
N TYR A 248 24.13 6.49 -4.80
CA TYR A 248 24.91 5.41 -4.23
C TYR A 248 24.83 4.18 -5.13
N GLU A 249 25.98 3.55 -5.38
CA GLU A 249 26.07 2.22 -5.97
C GLU A 249 27.22 1.47 -5.33
N GLY A 250 26.96 0.25 -4.86
CA GLY A 250 28.00 -0.55 -4.21
C GLY A 250 27.62 -2.01 -4.00
N PRO A 251 28.62 -2.86 -3.74
CA PRO A 251 28.38 -4.27 -3.47
C PRO A 251 27.67 -4.45 -2.10
N VAL A 252 26.77 -5.41 -2.05
CA VAL A 252 26.09 -5.86 -0.83
C VAL A 252 26.06 -7.37 -0.78
N THR A 253 26.26 -7.93 0.40
CA THR A 253 26.13 -9.36 0.67
C THR A 253 24.88 -9.59 1.53
N VAL A 254 23.99 -10.47 1.06
CA VAL A 254 22.76 -10.85 1.74
C VAL A 254 22.75 -12.35 2.00
N ASP A 255 22.46 -12.74 3.24
CA ASP A 255 22.26 -14.14 3.61
C ASP A 255 20.83 -14.58 3.31
N LYS A 256 19.85 -14.02 4.04
CA LYS A 256 18.42 -14.12 3.70
C LYS A 256 17.74 -12.77 3.63
N VAL A 257 18.04 -11.89 4.58
CA VAL A 257 17.49 -10.54 4.67
C VAL A 257 18.63 -9.57 5.03
N ARG A 258 18.66 -8.41 4.38
CA ARG A 258 19.62 -7.33 4.63
C ARG A 258 18.90 -5.98 4.66
N GLN A 259 19.05 -5.26 5.76
CA GLN A 259 18.56 -3.89 5.87
C GLN A 259 19.50 -2.92 5.14
N LEU A 260 18.91 -1.97 4.43
CA LEU A 260 19.55 -0.91 3.64
C LEU A 260 19.11 0.45 4.20
N ASN A 261 20.02 1.42 4.23
CA ASN A 261 19.72 2.77 4.71
C ASN A 261 20.33 3.80 3.75
N LEU A 262 19.52 4.76 3.32
CA LEU A 262 19.95 5.90 2.53
C LEU A 262 19.71 7.20 3.31
N PRO A 263 20.75 7.83 3.88
CA PRO A 263 20.63 9.18 4.40
C PRO A 263 20.46 10.19 3.25
N LEU A 264 19.52 11.13 3.38
CA LEU A 264 19.18 12.10 2.34
C LEU A 264 18.83 13.46 2.95
N THR A 265 19.25 14.55 2.30
CA THR A 265 18.75 15.91 2.57
C THR A 265 17.73 16.32 1.52
N ILE A 266 16.55 16.75 1.94
CA ILE A 266 15.42 17.02 1.04
C ILE A 266 15.65 18.31 0.24
N SER A 267 15.36 18.22 -1.06
CA SER A 267 15.59 19.31 -2.02
C SER A 267 14.53 20.42 -1.90
N ALA A 268 14.39 21.28 -2.91
CA ALA A 268 13.33 22.28 -3.01
C ALA A 268 12.12 21.82 -3.84
N THR A 269 12.15 20.59 -4.37
CA THR A 269 11.01 19.91 -5.02
C THR A 269 10.74 18.55 -4.38
N ASP A 270 9.56 17.97 -4.69
CA ASP A 270 9.26 16.57 -4.39
C ASP A 270 10.42 15.66 -4.79
N THR A 271 10.66 14.65 -3.97
CA THR A 271 11.82 13.79 -4.04
C THR A 271 11.39 12.34 -4.24
N THR A 272 11.71 11.77 -5.40
CA THR A 272 11.50 10.35 -5.69
C THR A 272 12.77 9.57 -5.39
N VAL A 273 12.65 8.52 -4.58
CA VAL A 273 13.75 7.62 -4.20
C VAL A 273 13.47 6.25 -4.81
N LEU A 274 14.42 5.75 -5.61
CA LEU A 274 14.41 4.42 -6.20
C LEU A 274 15.54 3.59 -5.58
N VAL A 275 15.24 2.39 -5.13
CA VAL A 275 16.24 1.38 -4.77
C VAL A 275 16.18 0.25 -5.79
N GLU A 276 17.34 -0.19 -6.26
CA GLU A 276 17.50 -1.33 -7.16
C GLU A 276 18.54 -2.29 -6.57
N VAL A 277 18.32 -3.59 -6.73
CA VAL A 277 19.30 -4.64 -6.48
C VAL A 277 19.57 -5.40 -7.77
N ASN A 278 20.81 -5.87 -7.96
CA ASN A 278 21.24 -6.50 -9.22
C ASN A 278 20.86 -5.67 -10.47
N PRO A 279 21.18 -4.36 -10.53
CA PRO A 279 20.75 -3.50 -11.64
C PRO A 279 21.32 -3.90 -13.01
N TYR A 280 22.30 -4.80 -13.03
CA TYR A 280 22.93 -5.34 -14.23
C TYR A 280 22.38 -6.70 -14.65
N CYS A 281 21.40 -7.24 -13.91
CA CYS A 281 20.78 -8.53 -14.16
C CYS A 281 21.79 -9.68 -14.33
N ASN A 282 22.87 -9.65 -13.54
CA ASN A 282 24.00 -10.58 -13.69
C ASN A 282 24.36 -11.35 -12.41
N GLN A 283 23.82 -10.95 -11.24
CA GLN A 283 24.13 -11.55 -9.94
C GLN A 283 22.87 -11.65 -9.05
N PRO A 284 22.30 -12.85 -8.88
CA PRO A 284 22.83 -14.15 -9.30
C PRO A 284 22.54 -14.46 -10.78
N ALA A 285 23.35 -15.31 -11.40
CA ALA A 285 23.30 -15.53 -12.86
C ALA A 285 22.09 -16.34 -13.36
N ASN A 286 21.37 -16.96 -12.42
CA ASN A 286 20.23 -17.86 -12.61
C ASN A 286 18.89 -17.24 -12.18
N GLU A 287 18.87 -15.93 -11.89
CA GLU A 287 17.64 -15.18 -11.61
C GLU A 287 16.79 -15.06 -12.89
N LEU A 288 15.54 -15.50 -12.84
CA LEU A 288 14.65 -15.49 -14.02
C LEU A 288 13.89 -14.18 -14.21
N THR A 289 13.62 -13.47 -13.12
CA THR A 289 12.82 -12.25 -13.12
C THR A 289 13.52 -11.17 -12.33
N TRP A 290 13.43 -9.92 -12.80
CA TRP A 290 14.06 -8.76 -12.14
C TRP A 290 13.03 -7.68 -11.82
N GLU A 291 11.75 -8.03 -11.78
CA GLU A 291 10.67 -7.05 -11.56
C GLU A 291 10.60 -6.59 -10.10
N ASP A 292 10.88 -7.50 -9.16
CA ASP A 292 10.95 -7.26 -7.71
C ASP A 292 12.34 -6.81 -7.24
N ASN A 293 13.27 -6.63 -8.17
CA ASN A 293 14.60 -6.08 -7.94
C ASN A 293 14.64 -4.56 -7.81
N LYS A 294 13.49 -3.90 -7.77
CA LYS A 294 13.42 -2.46 -7.53
C LYS A 294 12.16 -2.04 -6.78
N ASP A 295 12.25 -0.97 -6.02
CA ASP A 295 11.10 -0.32 -5.38
C ASP A 295 11.28 1.20 -5.34
N THR A 296 10.17 1.95 -5.32
CA THR A 296 10.17 3.42 -5.42
C THR A 296 9.29 4.05 -4.35
N ALA A 297 9.77 5.13 -3.75
CA ALA A 297 9.03 5.99 -2.83
C ALA A 297 9.05 7.45 -3.32
N THR A 298 8.01 8.21 -3.04
CA THR A 298 7.95 9.65 -3.32
C THR A 298 7.70 10.41 -2.02
N ILE A 299 8.51 11.43 -1.79
CA ILE A 299 8.51 12.28 -0.61
C ILE A 299 8.16 13.69 -1.08
N LYS A 300 6.99 14.19 -0.70
CA LYS A 300 6.55 15.54 -1.06
C LYS A 300 7.26 16.59 -0.21
N ILE A 301 7.43 17.78 -0.76
CA ILE A 301 7.88 18.90 0.07
C ILE A 301 6.74 19.51 0.85
N SER A 302 6.96 19.65 2.16
CA SER A 302 6.13 20.50 3.01
C SER A 302 6.31 21.95 2.55
N THR A 303 5.27 22.54 1.96
CA THR A 303 5.25 23.97 1.66
C THR A 303 5.37 24.76 2.96
N ALA A 304 6.24 25.78 2.99
CA ALA A 304 6.33 26.69 4.13
C ALA A 304 4.94 27.30 4.39
N GLU A 305 4.51 27.29 5.67
CA GLU A 305 3.20 27.83 6.05
C GLU A 305 3.06 29.29 5.58
N PRO A 306 1.92 29.69 4.99
CA PRO A 306 1.66 31.09 4.72
C PRO A 306 1.70 31.90 6.01
N GLU A 307 2.15 33.16 5.95
CA GLU A 307 2.12 34.08 7.09
C GLU A 307 0.69 34.17 7.64
N ASN A 308 0.47 33.47 8.75
CA ASN A 308 -0.85 33.26 9.32
C ASN A 308 -1.19 34.51 10.15
N ASN A 309 -1.59 35.61 9.48
CA ASN A 309 -1.84 36.89 10.14
C ASN A 309 -3.04 36.78 11.11
N GLY A 310 -2.79 37.11 12.38
CA GLY A 310 -3.81 37.11 13.43
C GLY A 310 -4.77 38.30 13.32
N GLN A 311 -5.90 38.21 14.02
CA GLN A 311 -6.80 39.35 14.22
C GLN A 311 -6.49 40.04 15.56
N LEU A 312 -6.28 41.36 15.53
CA LEU A 312 -6.20 42.19 16.73
C LEU A 312 -7.47 43.02 16.86
N ILE A 313 -8.18 42.90 17.98
CA ILE A 313 -9.42 43.62 18.26
C ILE A 313 -9.15 44.61 19.40
N LEU A 314 -9.50 45.87 19.19
CA LEU A 314 -9.34 46.93 20.17
C LEU A 314 -10.72 47.43 20.61
N THR A 315 -11.01 47.34 21.90
CA THR A 315 -12.20 47.94 22.51
C THR A 315 -11.76 48.88 23.64
N ALA A 316 -12.52 49.95 23.87
CA ALA A 316 -12.20 50.90 24.92
C ALA A 316 -13.43 51.19 25.78
N ARG A 317 -13.19 51.52 27.05
CA ARG A 317 -14.20 52.03 27.97
C ARG A 317 -13.64 53.18 28.79
N SER A 318 -14.46 54.18 29.10
CA SER A 318 -14.08 55.17 30.11
C SER A 318 -14.05 54.53 31.51
N GLU A 319 -13.25 55.08 32.43
CA GLU A 319 -13.18 54.58 33.81
C GLU A 319 -14.45 54.89 34.63
N GLY A 320 -15.33 55.75 34.12
CA GLY A 320 -16.32 56.43 34.94
C GLY A 320 -15.64 57.39 35.93
N GLY A 321 -16.44 58.06 36.75
CA GLY A 321 -15.93 58.96 37.78
C GLY A 321 -16.85 60.13 38.04
N THR A 322 -16.47 60.97 39.00
CA THR A 322 -17.24 62.14 39.37
C THR A 322 -16.85 63.33 38.49
N ASP A 323 -17.85 64.04 37.95
CA ASP A 323 -17.61 65.29 37.24
C ASP A 323 -17.28 66.44 38.21
N ALA A 324 -17.08 67.62 37.66
CA ALA A 324 -16.70 68.81 38.43
C ALA A 324 -17.76 69.27 39.43
N GLN A 325 -19.01 68.87 39.23
CA GLN A 325 -20.15 69.21 40.06
C GLN A 325 -20.41 68.14 41.14
N GLY A 326 -19.56 67.12 41.23
CA GLY A 326 -19.77 66.04 42.20
C GLY A 326 -20.72 64.94 41.69
N ILE A 327 -21.13 64.95 40.42
CA ILE A 327 -22.07 63.97 39.86
C ILE A 327 -21.29 62.77 39.29
N TYR A 328 -21.65 61.57 39.72
CA TYR A 328 -21.05 60.33 39.20
C TYR A 328 -21.51 60.06 37.75
N ILE A 329 -20.54 59.89 36.87
CA ILE A 329 -20.69 59.49 35.47
C ILE A 329 -20.28 58.02 35.34
N PRO A 330 -21.17 57.11 34.91
CA PRO A 330 -20.82 55.72 34.74
C PRO A 330 -19.83 55.50 33.57
N PRO A 331 -19.04 54.41 33.60
CA PRO A 331 -18.25 53.96 32.46
C PRO A 331 -19.06 53.86 31.17
N GLN A 332 -18.47 54.31 30.05
CA GLN A 332 -19.07 54.24 28.71
C GLN A 332 -18.19 53.39 27.80
N ILE A 333 -18.79 52.42 27.12
CA ILE A 333 -18.14 51.60 26.10
C ILE A 333 -18.04 52.41 24.80
N ARG A 334 -16.87 52.37 24.15
CA ARG A 334 -16.62 53.01 22.85
C ARG A 334 -16.93 52.09 21.69
N GLN A 335 -17.09 52.66 20.49
CA GLN A 335 -17.11 51.86 19.27
C GLN A 335 -15.77 51.11 19.11
N PRO A 336 -15.77 49.87 18.59
CA PRO A 336 -14.52 49.14 18.33
C PRO A 336 -13.55 49.96 17.48
N GLY A 337 -12.26 49.91 17.83
CA GLY A 337 -11.21 50.69 17.15
C GLY A 337 -11.22 52.19 17.49
N THR A 338 -12.02 52.65 18.46
CA THR A 338 -12.01 54.04 18.94
C THR A 338 -11.69 54.12 20.43
N ALA A 339 -10.97 55.16 20.83
CA ALA A 339 -10.70 55.49 22.22
C ALA A 339 -10.69 57.00 22.43
N LYS A 340 -10.82 57.42 23.68
CA LYS A 340 -10.53 58.77 24.13
C LYS A 340 -9.40 58.75 25.15
N TRP A 341 -8.75 59.90 25.32
CA TRP A 341 -7.75 60.09 26.36
C TRP A 341 -8.27 59.63 27.70
N TRP A 342 -7.48 58.81 28.39
CA TRP A 342 -7.77 58.19 29.68
C TRP A 342 -8.75 56.99 29.66
N ASP A 343 -9.21 56.53 28.49
CA ASP A 343 -9.97 55.29 28.41
C ASP A 343 -9.08 54.07 28.73
N ILE A 344 -9.68 53.01 29.28
CA ILE A 344 -9.05 51.69 29.38
C ILE A 344 -9.29 50.96 28.05
N VAL A 345 -8.21 50.72 27.30
CA VAL A 345 -8.20 49.95 26.06
C VAL A 345 -7.94 48.48 26.39
N THR A 346 -8.83 47.61 25.96
CA THR A 346 -8.64 46.16 25.96
C THR A 346 -8.23 45.72 24.57
N ALA A 347 -7.03 45.17 24.45
CA ALA A 347 -6.54 44.55 23.23
C ALA A 347 -6.73 43.03 23.32
N THR A 348 -7.46 42.46 22.37
CA THR A 348 -7.73 41.02 22.25
C THR A 348 -7.14 40.49 20.94
N LEU A 349 -6.14 39.63 21.07
CA LEU A 349 -5.50 38.92 19.97
C LEU A 349 -6.20 37.56 19.73
N LYS A 350 -6.52 37.29 18.48
CA LYS A 350 -7.09 36.02 17.98
C LYS A 350 -6.27 35.52 16.78
N PRO A 351 -5.25 34.69 16.99
CA PRO A 351 -4.53 34.05 15.89
C PRO A 351 -5.43 33.06 15.14
N PRO A 352 -5.20 32.83 13.84
CA PRO A 352 -5.77 31.69 13.15
C PRO A 352 -5.27 30.38 13.77
N ALA A 353 -5.98 29.29 13.53
CA ALA A 353 -5.47 27.96 13.85
C ALA A 353 -4.20 27.69 13.02
N PRO A 354 -3.12 27.12 13.63
CA PRO A 354 -1.94 26.75 12.87
C PRO A 354 -2.27 25.63 11.90
N MET A 355 -1.60 25.62 10.75
CA MET A 355 -1.75 24.54 9.77
C MET A 355 -0.63 23.53 10.04
N PRO A 356 -0.93 22.32 10.55
CA PRO A 356 0.14 21.37 10.83
C PRO A 356 0.86 21.00 9.53
N PRO A 357 2.16 20.65 9.60
CA PRO A 357 2.95 20.31 8.41
C PRO A 357 2.41 19.07 7.69
N LYS A 358 1.67 18.22 8.40
CA LYS A 358 0.99 17.03 7.87
C LYS A 358 -0.19 16.64 8.76
N GLY A 359 -1.11 15.88 8.18
CA GLY A 359 -2.24 15.30 8.90
C GLY A 359 -3.21 16.33 9.49
N ALA A 360 -3.86 15.99 10.60
CA ALA A 360 -4.93 16.77 11.21
C ALA A 360 -4.49 17.42 12.52
N LEU A 361 -4.77 18.72 12.66
CA LEU A 361 -4.55 19.47 13.89
C LEU A 361 -5.42 18.91 15.02
N LYS A 362 -4.82 18.59 16.17
CA LYS A 362 -5.53 18.06 17.34
C LYS A 362 -5.77 19.11 18.40
N SER A 363 -4.73 19.80 18.81
CA SER A 363 -4.84 20.88 19.78
C SER A 363 -3.81 21.96 19.51
N TRP A 364 -4.10 23.18 19.94
CA TRP A 364 -3.16 24.28 19.89
C TRP A 364 -3.52 25.36 20.90
N SER A 365 -2.52 26.11 21.33
CA SER A 365 -2.67 27.25 22.23
C SER A 365 -1.57 28.29 21.99
N ILE A 366 -1.89 29.55 22.31
CA ILE A 366 -0.93 30.65 22.34
C ILE A 366 -0.01 30.43 23.55
N THR A 367 1.30 30.35 23.30
CA THR A 367 2.33 30.19 24.35
C THR A 367 2.90 31.52 24.80
N SER A 368 2.94 32.52 23.90
CA SER A 368 3.33 33.88 24.26
C SER A 368 2.65 34.90 23.33
N ALA A 369 2.37 36.08 23.86
CA ALA A 369 1.89 37.20 23.07
C ALA A 369 2.36 38.52 23.68
N LYS A 370 2.74 39.47 22.82
CA LYS A 370 3.21 40.80 23.20
C LYS A 370 2.48 41.84 22.37
N LEU A 371 2.00 42.90 23.02
CA LEU A 371 1.37 44.05 22.38
C LEU A 371 2.36 45.21 22.33
N THR A 372 2.50 45.83 21.17
CA THR A 372 3.32 47.02 20.94
C THR A 372 2.42 48.19 20.56
N TYR A 373 2.59 49.32 21.26
CA TYR A 373 1.77 50.53 21.08
C TYR A 373 2.61 51.81 21.25
N PRO A 374 2.12 52.99 20.84
CA PRO A 374 2.86 54.24 20.95
C PRO A 374 3.25 54.57 22.39
N LYS A 375 4.47 55.09 22.57
CA LYS A 375 4.95 55.55 23.87
C LYS A 375 4.63 57.04 24.02
N LYS A 376 4.03 57.42 25.15
CA LYS A 376 3.78 58.81 25.52
C LYS A 376 5.04 59.68 25.37
N HIS A 377 4.90 60.85 24.76
CA HIS A 377 6.00 61.81 24.66
C HIS A 377 6.50 62.24 26.06
N PRO A 378 7.82 62.32 26.32
CA PRO A 378 8.35 62.67 27.63
C PRO A 378 7.91 64.06 28.12
N ASP A 379 7.88 65.04 27.22
CA ASP A 379 7.44 66.42 27.52
C ASP A 379 5.92 66.63 27.35
N TRP A 380 5.13 65.56 27.25
CA TRP A 380 3.68 65.67 27.13
C TRP A 380 3.08 66.28 28.41
N ALA A 381 2.17 67.25 28.25
CA ALA A 381 1.35 67.77 29.33
C ALA A 381 -0.12 67.93 28.92
N PHE A 382 -1.04 67.87 29.90
CA PHE A 382 -2.45 68.14 29.67
C PHE A 382 -2.65 69.64 29.35
N GLY A 383 -2.57 70.00 28.07
CA GLY A 383 -2.56 71.39 27.59
C GLY A 383 -1.44 71.68 26.57
N HIS A 384 -0.46 70.79 26.46
CA HIS A 384 0.58 70.81 25.44
C HIS A 384 0.83 69.36 24.98
N PRO A 385 -0.07 68.79 24.17
CA PRO A 385 0.16 67.45 23.70
C PRO A 385 1.20 67.46 22.59
N LEU A 386 2.11 66.51 22.72
CA LEU A 386 3.11 66.22 21.72
C LEU A 386 2.84 64.83 21.19
N ASP A 387 3.12 64.62 19.90
CA ASP A 387 3.01 63.31 19.25
C ASP A 387 3.82 62.26 20.04
N PRO A 388 3.31 61.03 20.17
CA PRO A 388 4.07 59.97 20.84
C PRO A 388 5.42 59.73 20.13
N VAL A 389 6.47 59.48 20.92
CA VAL A 389 7.83 59.22 20.41
C VAL A 389 8.26 57.81 20.77
N GLY A 390 8.35 56.97 19.73
CA GLY A 390 8.67 55.56 19.85
C GLY A 390 7.49 54.69 20.29
N THR A 391 7.80 53.46 20.67
CA THR A 391 6.81 52.46 21.08
C THR A 391 7.19 51.81 22.41
N THR A 392 6.22 51.19 23.06
CA THR A 392 6.40 50.34 24.23
C THR A 392 5.74 48.99 24.00
N THR A 393 6.27 47.94 24.63
CA THR A 393 5.80 46.56 24.45
C THR A 393 5.47 45.94 25.80
N ILE A 394 4.28 45.34 25.92
CA ILE A 394 3.81 44.67 27.12
C ILE A 394 3.37 43.23 26.82
N ASN A 395 3.52 42.34 27.80
CA ASN A 395 3.04 40.96 27.66
C ASN A 395 1.52 40.91 27.75
N MET A 396 0.90 40.05 26.94
CA MET A 396 -0.53 39.75 27.01
C MET A 396 -0.77 38.49 27.85
N SER A 397 -1.90 38.44 28.55
CA SER A 397 -2.34 37.22 29.26
C SER A 397 -2.94 36.23 28.27
N THR A 398 -2.37 35.03 28.17
CA THR A 398 -2.80 33.97 27.24
C THR A 398 -3.91 33.12 27.85
N GLY A 399 -5.04 32.99 27.15
CA GLY A 399 -6.22 32.21 27.56
C GLY A 399 -6.55 31.08 26.58
N GLY A 400 -5.55 30.27 26.20
CA GLY A 400 -5.71 29.21 25.20
C GLY A 400 -5.62 29.75 23.77
N ARG A 401 -6.74 30.06 23.13
CA ARG A 401 -6.80 30.54 21.73
C ARG A 401 -6.92 32.06 21.59
N THR A 402 -6.86 32.78 22.71
CA THR A 402 -6.91 34.24 22.75
C THR A 402 -5.83 34.76 23.68
N ALA A 403 -5.34 35.97 23.43
CA ALA A 403 -4.50 36.69 24.39
C ALA A 403 -5.07 38.09 24.61
N ASN A 404 -5.07 38.56 25.86
CA ASN A 404 -5.69 39.83 26.22
C ASN A 404 -4.76 40.67 27.10
N VAL A 405 -4.82 41.99 26.92
CA VAL A 405 -4.20 42.94 27.84
C VAL A 405 -5.04 44.20 27.94
N GLN A 406 -5.05 44.81 29.12
CA GLN A 406 -5.63 46.13 29.35
C GLN A 406 -4.52 47.14 29.53
N LEU A 407 -4.68 48.30 28.90
CA LEU A 407 -3.78 49.43 29.01
C LEU A 407 -4.59 50.71 29.02
N ARG A 408 -4.02 51.77 29.58
CA ARG A 408 -4.63 53.09 29.58
C ARG A 408 -4.21 53.82 28.30
N GLU A 409 -5.15 54.43 27.60
CA GLU A 409 -4.81 55.40 26.57
C GLU A 409 -4.32 56.67 27.29
N ASP A 410 -3.01 56.90 27.26
CA ASP A 410 -2.36 58.03 27.93
C ASP A 410 -1.30 58.73 27.07
N TRP A 411 -1.20 58.36 25.80
CA TRP A 411 -0.19 58.87 24.88
C TRP A 411 -0.72 59.92 23.89
N SER A 412 -2.04 60.07 23.74
CA SER A 412 -2.62 61.09 22.86
C SER A 412 -3.89 61.70 23.44
N ASN A 413 -4.11 63.00 23.20
CA ASN A 413 -5.38 63.67 23.44
C ASN A 413 -5.97 64.24 22.13
N TYR A 414 -5.52 63.75 20.98
CA TYR A 414 -5.92 64.24 19.68
C TYR A 414 -7.42 64.08 19.46
N GLY A 415 -8.02 65.03 18.74
CA GLY A 415 -9.47 65.19 18.66
C GLY A 415 -10.12 65.86 19.87
N THR A 416 -9.34 66.29 20.86
CA THR A 416 -9.86 67.14 21.94
C THR A 416 -9.82 68.60 21.53
N ASN A 417 -10.90 69.34 21.78
CA ASN A 417 -10.95 70.78 21.55
C ASN A 417 -10.23 71.55 22.69
N ILE A 418 -8.91 71.39 22.77
CA ILE A 418 -8.04 72.16 23.68
C ILE A 418 -7.12 73.03 22.81
N TYR A 419 -6.96 74.28 23.23
CA TYR A 419 -5.98 75.20 22.66
C TYR A 419 -4.65 75.03 23.39
N ASP A 420 -3.60 74.71 22.65
CA ASP A 420 -2.25 74.59 23.18
C ASP A 420 -1.65 75.99 23.37
N MET A 421 -1.47 76.37 24.63
CA MET A 421 -0.97 77.70 25.01
C MET A 421 0.51 77.91 24.68
N VAL A 422 1.29 76.82 24.55
CA VAL A 422 2.72 76.87 24.24
C VAL A 422 2.91 77.11 22.75
N THR A 423 2.22 76.33 21.91
CA THR A 423 2.34 76.43 20.45
C THR A 423 1.38 77.45 19.84
N LYS A 424 0.38 77.94 20.60
CA LYS A 424 -0.68 78.87 20.15
C LYS A 424 -1.56 78.32 19.02
N HIS A 425 -1.80 77.01 19.02
CA HIS A 425 -2.65 76.33 18.03
C HIS A 425 -3.71 75.45 18.70
N LEU A 426 -4.81 75.19 18.01
CA LEU A 426 -5.73 74.12 18.39
C LEU A 426 -5.04 72.77 18.13
N ILE A 427 -5.25 71.82 19.05
CA ILE A 427 -4.70 70.47 18.93
C ILE A 427 -5.26 69.80 17.66
N PRO A 428 -4.47 68.96 16.96
CA PRO A 428 -4.93 68.24 15.79
C PRO A 428 -6.21 67.42 16.06
N GLY A 429 -6.99 67.22 14.99
CA GLY A 429 -8.20 66.41 15.03
C GLY A 429 -7.95 64.93 15.36
N PRO A 430 -9.02 64.11 15.38
CA PRO A 430 -8.92 62.68 15.66
C PRO A 430 -7.82 61.99 14.84
N THR A 431 -7.01 61.14 15.49
CA THR A 431 -5.83 60.54 14.86
C THR A 431 -5.75 59.04 15.12
N LYS A 432 -5.32 58.31 14.10
CA LYS A 432 -5.17 56.85 14.13
C LYS A 432 -3.76 56.47 14.55
N TYR A 433 -3.66 55.47 15.40
CA TYR A 433 -2.40 54.89 15.82
C TYR A 433 -2.38 53.40 15.48
N ASN A 434 -1.28 52.94 14.88
CA ASN A 434 -1.05 51.52 14.61
C ASN A 434 -0.65 50.80 15.90
N ILE A 435 -1.43 49.80 16.27
CA ILE A 435 -1.15 48.88 17.37
C ILE A 435 -0.86 47.52 16.76
N SER A 436 0.22 46.87 17.20
CA SER A 436 0.60 45.55 16.72
C SER A 436 0.76 44.56 17.86
N ALA A 437 0.54 43.29 17.57
CA ALA A 437 0.78 42.19 18.48
C ALA A 437 1.61 41.12 17.77
N THR A 438 2.60 40.58 18.46
CA THR A 438 3.37 39.40 18.03
C THR A 438 3.03 38.23 18.93
N TYR A 439 2.98 37.02 18.40
CA TYR A 439 2.63 35.83 19.18
C TYR A 439 3.36 34.57 18.74
N SER A 440 3.37 33.59 19.63
CA SER A 440 3.79 32.21 19.37
C SER A 440 2.69 31.24 19.76
N ILE A 441 2.51 30.19 18.96
CA ILE A 441 1.56 29.11 19.15
C ILE A 441 2.33 27.81 19.32
N SER A 442 1.89 26.95 20.24
CA SER A 442 2.26 25.54 20.27
C SER A 442 1.07 24.69 19.86
N TYR A 443 1.32 23.62 19.12
CA TYR A 443 0.28 22.75 18.61
C TYR A 443 0.70 21.28 18.58
N THR A 444 -0.30 20.40 18.59
CA THR A 444 -0.16 18.97 18.34
C THR A 444 -1.05 18.56 17.17
N TYR A 445 -0.60 17.58 16.41
CA TYR A 445 -1.29 17.07 15.24
C TYR A 445 -1.12 15.56 15.14
N GLU A 446 -2.03 14.89 14.45
CA GLU A 446 -1.91 13.47 14.11
C GLU A 446 -1.72 13.30 12.62
N TYR A 447 -0.89 12.34 12.24
CA TYR A 447 -0.65 11.98 10.85
C TYR A 447 -0.51 10.47 10.72
N GLU A 448 -0.84 9.96 9.54
CA GLU A 448 -0.70 8.55 9.22
C GLU A 448 0.71 8.27 8.69
N VAL A 449 1.31 7.17 9.14
CA VAL A 449 2.56 6.65 8.60
C VAL A 449 2.26 5.32 7.95
N LYS A 450 2.46 5.27 6.64
CA LYS A 450 2.38 4.02 5.89
C LYS A 450 3.54 3.10 6.28
N ARG A 451 3.21 1.91 6.77
CA ARG A 451 4.15 0.83 7.06
C ARG A 451 3.91 -0.30 6.07
N ARG A 452 5.00 -0.92 5.62
CA ARG A 452 4.95 -2.11 4.76
C ARG A 452 5.81 -3.18 5.41
N SER A 453 5.24 -4.36 5.64
CA SER A 453 6.01 -5.56 5.96
C SER A 453 5.68 -6.61 4.92
N CYS A 454 6.73 -7.24 4.42
CA CYS A 454 6.61 -8.34 3.49
C CYS A 454 7.05 -9.61 4.20
N SER A 455 6.26 -10.67 4.07
CA SER A 455 6.62 -12.01 4.50
C SER A 455 6.68 -12.94 3.29
N GLY A 456 7.43 -14.04 3.41
CA GLY A 456 7.71 -14.94 2.28
C GLY A 456 8.83 -14.44 1.38
N SER A 457 9.11 -15.21 0.32
CA SER A 457 10.16 -14.93 -0.66
C SER A 457 9.71 -15.33 -2.07
N GLY A 458 10.34 -14.75 -3.08
CA GLY A 458 9.99 -14.93 -4.50
C GLY A 458 8.50 -14.67 -4.74
N GLU A 459 7.86 -15.55 -5.54
CA GLU A 459 6.43 -15.42 -5.88
C GLU A 459 5.45 -15.59 -4.72
N ASN A 460 5.89 -16.15 -3.58
CA ASN A 460 5.04 -16.26 -2.38
C ASN A 460 5.16 -15.03 -1.47
N ARG A 461 5.88 -13.98 -1.90
CA ARG A 461 6.06 -12.75 -1.12
C ARG A 461 4.72 -12.02 -1.00
N SER A 462 4.18 -12.00 0.21
CA SER A 462 2.98 -11.23 0.53
C SER A 462 3.37 -9.99 1.32
N CYS A 463 3.08 -8.81 0.75
CA CYS A 463 3.33 -7.54 1.42
C CYS A 463 2.04 -7.01 2.02
N HIS A 464 1.99 -6.93 3.35
CA HIS A 464 0.93 -6.24 4.06
C HIS A 464 1.31 -4.77 4.26
N THR A 465 0.39 -3.88 3.88
CA THR A 465 0.51 -2.44 4.13
C THR A 465 -0.53 -2.05 5.17
N TRP A 466 -0.11 -1.34 6.22
CA TRP A 466 -1.00 -0.76 7.21
C TRP A 466 -0.58 0.66 7.54
N TYR A 467 -1.48 1.41 8.16
CA TYR A 467 -1.25 2.80 8.56
C TYR A 467 -1.15 2.87 10.08
N GLU A 468 -0.11 3.52 10.58
CA GLU A 468 0.09 3.80 12.00
C GLU A 468 -0.20 5.29 12.24
N ILE A 469 -1.14 5.62 13.12
CA ILE A 469 -1.38 7.02 13.51
C ILE A 469 -0.27 7.44 14.48
N ARG A 470 0.44 8.51 14.14
CA ARG A 470 1.44 9.13 15.01
C ARG A 470 1.05 10.54 15.37
N THR A 471 1.50 10.98 16.54
CA THR A 471 1.38 12.35 17.00
C THR A 471 2.66 13.11 16.74
N GLY A 472 2.52 14.36 16.30
CA GLY A 472 3.59 15.34 16.20
C GLY A 472 3.26 16.58 17.02
N SER A 473 4.28 17.36 17.35
CA SER A 473 4.13 18.69 17.95
C SER A 473 4.94 19.71 17.18
N GLY A 474 4.52 20.97 17.24
CA GLY A 474 5.17 22.06 16.53
C GLY A 474 4.91 23.41 17.20
N THR A 475 5.68 24.41 16.78
CA THR A 475 5.46 25.80 17.16
C THR A 475 5.47 26.68 15.92
N THR A 476 4.59 27.69 15.90
CA THR A 476 4.59 28.72 14.86
C THR A 476 4.47 30.10 15.48
N SER A 477 4.85 31.15 14.76
CA SER A 477 4.78 32.53 15.22
C SER A 477 4.16 33.42 14.16
N GLY A 478 3.52 34.51 14.59
CA GLY A 478 2.91 35.47 13.68
C GLY A 478 2.73 36.83 14.31
N SER A 479 2.12 37.72 13.54
CA SER A 479 1.74 39.07 13.99
C SER A 479 0.31 39.43 13.59
N ALA A 480 -0.24 40.41 14.27
CA ALA A 480 -1.52 41.03 13.99
C ALA A 480 -1.42 42.54 14.21
N SER A 481 -2.14 43.35 13.46
CA SER A 481 -2.19 44.80 13.64
C SER A 481 -3.62 45.33 13.55
N ALA A 482 -3.89 46.41 14.26
CA ALA A 482 -5.14 47.15 14.21
C ALA A 482 -4.87 48.65 14.40
N GLU A 483 -5.75 49.48 13.83
CA GLU A 483 -5.72 50.92 14.05
C GLU A 483 -6.60 51.30 15.24
N LEU A 484 -6.12 52.19 16.10
CA LEU A 484 -6.90 52.83 17.17
C LEU A 484 -7.08 54.31 16.85
N LEU A 485 -8.32 54.74 16.63
CA LEU A 485 -8.68 56.15 16.48
C LEU A 485 -8.86 56.80 17.85
N VAL A 486 -7.95 57.71 18.22
CA VAL A 486 -8.11 58.57 19.40
C VAL A 486 -8.85 59.84 18.98
N ASN A 487 -10.03 60.08 19.56
CA ASN A 487 -10.96 61.12 19.09
C ASN A 487 -11.49 62.05 20.20
N GLY A 488 -10.64 62.39 21.17
CA GLY A 488 -10.94 63.37 22.20
C GLY A 488 -10.58 62.92 23.60
N THR A 489 -11.19 63.58 24.59
CA THR A 489 -10.98 63.32 26.02
C THR A 489 -12.17 62.57 26.62
N SER A 490 -11.90 61.60 27.49
CA SER A 490 -12.95 60.89 28.24
C SER A 490 -13.55 61.73 29.38
N LYS A 491 -12.82 62.75 29.85
CA LYS A 491 -13.30 63.69 30.86
C LYS A 491 -14.02 64.86 30.21
N ARG A 492 -15.25 65.16 30.63
CA ARG A 492 -15.92 66.40 30.23
C ARG A 492 -14.97 67.57 30.58
N PRO A 493 -14.68 68.48 29.63
CA PRO A 493 -13.99 69.71 29.97
C PRO A 493 -14.80 70.41 31.06
N LEU A 494 -14.10 70.95 32.05
CA LEU A 494 -14.69 71.93 32.96
C LEU A 494 -15.25 73.05 32.08
N ALA A 495 -16.56 73.25 32.09
CA ALA A 495 -17.14 74.46 31.54
C ALA A 495 -16.68 75.59 32.45
N ASN A 496 -15.70 76.37 32.00
CA ASN A 496 -15.33 77.64 32.62
C ASN A 496 -16.32 78.72 32.24
#